data_AF-A0A0F9W7S8-F1
#
_entry.id   AF-A0A0F9W7S8-F1
#
_cell.length_a   1.000
_cell.length_b   1.000
_cell.length_c   1.000
_cell.angle_alpha   90.00
_cell.angle_beta   90.00
_cell.angle_gamma   90.00
#
_symmetry.space_group_name_H-M   'P 1'
#
loop_
_entity.id
_entity.type
_entity.pdbx_description
1 polymer ?
#
loop_
_entity_poly.entity_id
_entity_poly.type
_entity_poly.pdbx_seq_one_letter_code
_entity_poly.pdbx_strand_id
1 'polypeptide(L)'
;MSALREQLRFEVRMFYDLQRLRLQAGGRIQARATEIHLSDKDQERIAGIAEALNGLERAQLLTVNKLLKAFPIWDGFLKGVKGIGPTMGGVILAEYDISIAENVSKMWRFGGLAVNSDGTAEKRKKGEKLAYNSFLKSKLLGVLGPSFLKCSSPYRDFYDNYKHRLISKEWGKSDGHRHNASIRYMVKMFIKDLYVEWRTIEGLTVRPPYAEEYLGKVHATAEE
;
A
#
# COMPACT_ATOMS: atom_id res chain seq x y z
N MET A 1 -19.87 7.85 8.11
CA MET A 1 -18.62 7.26 7.57
C MET A 1 -17.56 8.29 7.17
N SER A 2 -17.89 9.42 6.52
CA SER A 2 -16.87 10.40 6.09
C SER A 2 -16.05 10.99 7.24
N ALA A 3 -16.68 11.47 8.33
CA ALA A 3 -15.96 12.01 9.49
C ALA A 3 -15.02 10.99 10.16
N LEU A 4 -15.46 9.73 10.30
CA LEU A 4 -14.63 8.65 10.86
C LEU A 4 -13.41 8.37 9.97
N ARG A 5 -13.57 8.40 8.64
CA ARG A 5 -12.45 8.22 7.70
C ARG A 5 -11.47 9.39 7.76
N GLU A 6 -11.96 10.62 7.89
CA GLU A 6 -11.11 11.80 8.06
C GLU A 6 -10.30 11.73 9.35
N GLN A 7 -10.93 11.30 10.45
CA GLN A 7 -10.23 11.03 11.71
C GLN A 7 -9.15 9.95 11.50
N LEU A 8 -9.51 8.79 10.94
CA LEU A 8 -8.54 7.72 10.66
C LEU A 8 -7.38 8.22 9.79
N ARG A 9 -7.67 9.05 8.78
CA ARG A 9 -6.64 9.66 7.93
C ARG A 9 -5.70 10.53 8.74
N PHE A 10 -6.22 11.42 9.58
CA PHE A 10 -5.40 12.24 10.46
C PHE A 10 -4.49 11.36 11.34
N GLU A 11 -5.05 10.35 12.01
CA GLU A 11 -4.28 9.50 12.92
C GLU A 11 -3.19 8.68 12.19
N VAL A 12 -3.47 8.19 10.98
CA VAL A 12 -2.50 7.47 10.15
C VAL A 12 -1.39 8.40 9.67
N ARG A 13 -1.70 9.64 9.31
CA ARG A 13 -0.68 10.63 8.90
C ARG A 13 0.24 10.98 10.06
N MET A 14 -0.35 11.25 11.24
CA MET A 14 0.41 11.49 12.47
C MET A 14 1.33 10.31 12.83
N PHE A 15 0.86 9.07 12.69
CA PHE A 15 1.70 7.88 12.89
C PHE A 15 2.94 7.90 11.99
N TYR A 16 2.76 8.17 10.69
CA TYR A 16 3.88 8.17 9.75
C TYR A 16 4.83 9.36 9.93
N ASP A 17 4.34 10.50 10.40
CA ASP A 17 5.18 11.65 10.72
C ASP A 17 6.04 11.37 11.95
N LEU A 18 5.47 10.78 13.01
CA LEU A 18 6.21 10.32 14.18
C LEU A 18 7.26 9.26 13.81
N GLN A 19 6.88 8.27 13.00
CA GLN A 19 7.80 7.25 12.52
C GLN A 19 8.96 7.86 11.73
N ARG A 20 8.69 8.86 10.88
CA ARG A 20 9.73 9.57 10.13
C ARG A 20 10.68 10.31 11.06
N LEU A 21 10.16 11.04 12.04
CA LEU A 21 10.99 11.77 13.03
C LEU A 21 11.86 10.79 13.83
N ARG A 22 11.30 9.66 14.26
CA ARG A 22 12.04 8.60 14.96
C ARG A 22 13.19 8.05 14.13
N LEU A 23 12.93 7.70 12.86
CA LEU A 23 13.95 7.19 11.95
C LEU A 23 15.04 8.23 11.67
N GLN A 24 14.67 9.51 11.55
CA GLN A 24 15.63 10.61 11.40
C GLN A 24 16.48 10.81 12.65
N ALA A 25 15.89 10.71 13.85
CA ALA A 25 16.63 10.79 15.11
C ALA A 25 17.62 9.63 15.25
N GLY A 26 17.16 8.39 15.11
CA GLY A 26 18.04 7.21 15.19
C GLY A 26 19.11 7.17 14.10
N GLY A 27 18.79 7.66 12.90
CA GLY A 27 19.72 7.73 11.79
C GLY A 27 20.92 8.65 12.00
N ARG A 28 20.85 9.60 12.95
CA ARG A 28 21.97 10.50 13.33
C ARG A 28 23.01 9.82 14.21
N ILE A 29 22.68 8.69 14.83
CA ILE A 29 23.61 7.92 15.68
C ILE A 29 24.41 6.93 14.82
N GLN A 30 23.88 6.53 13.66
CA GLN A 30 24.56 5.58 12.79
C GLN A 30 25.76 6.23 12.11
N ALA A 31 26.94 5.63 12.25
CA ALA A 31 28.13 6.07 11.54
C ALA A 31 27.89 6.10 10.02
N ARG A 32 27.98 7.30 9.43
CA ARG A 32 27.94 7.52 7.99
C ARG A 32 29.27 8.07 7.51
N ALA A 33 29.60 7.82 6.25
CA ALA A 33 30.89 8.19 5.65
C ALA A 33 31.20 9.71 5.67
N THR A 34 30.23 10.56 5.98
CA THR A 34 30.33 12.04 5.89
C THR A 34 29.91 12.78 7.16
N GLU A 35 29.75 12.10 8.32
CA GLU A 35 29.23 12.76 9.53
C GLU A 35 30.29 13.18 10.57
N ILE A 36 29.97 14.28 11.24
CA ILE A 36 30.66 14.84 12.42
C ILE A 36 30.65 13.77 13.52
N HIS A 37 31.80 13.51 14.15
CA HIS A 37 31.85 12.65 15.35
C HIS A 37 31.05 13.30 16.48
N LEU A 38 29.92 12.69 16.83
CA LEU A 38 29.11 13.07 17.99
C LEU A 38 29.78 12.57 19.26
N SER A 39 29.79 13.40 20.31
CA SER A 39 30.22 12.97 21.64
C SER A 39 29.29 11.88 22.18
N ASP A 40 29.80 11.00 23.04
CA ASP A 40 28.99 9.94 23.67
C ASP A 40 27.74 10.51 24.36
N LYS A 41 27.88 11.67 25.00
CA LYS A 41 26.78 12.39 25.66
C LYS A 41 25.70 12.86 24.67
N ASP A 42 26.09 13.27 23.45
CA ASP A 42 25.13 13.65 22.42
C ASP A 42 24.43 12.44 21.81
N GLN A 43 25.16 11.32 21.66
CA GLN A 43 24.57 10.06 21.22
C GLN A 43 23.49 9.57 22.21
N GLU A 44 23.78 9.62 23.52
CA GLU A 44 22.81 9.28 24.57
C GLU A 44 21.57 10.18 24.53
N ARG A 45 21.73 11.50 24.36
CA ARG A 45 20.61 12.43 24.23
C ARG A 45 19.73 12.09 23.02
N ILE A 46 20.33 11.83 21.86
CA ILE A 46 19.59 11.48 20.64
C ILE A 46 18.87 10.15 20.81
N ALA A 47 19.49 9.17 21.48
CA ALA A 47 18.87 7.89 21.79
C ALA A 47 17.62 8.07 22.67
N GLY A 48 17.70 8.92 23.71
CA GLY A 48 16.55 9.25 24.56
C GLY A 48 15.39 9.89 23.78
N ILE A 49 15.70 10.81 22.85
CA ILE A 49 14.69 11.41 21.95
C ILE A 49 14.06 10.35 21.04
N ALA A 50 14.87 9.46 20.46
CA ALA A 50 14.38 8.39 19.60
C ALA A 50 13.43 7.43 20.35
N GLU A 51 13.73 7.13 21.62
CA GLU A 51 12.86 6.29 22.44
C GLU A 51 11.55 7.00 22.83
N ALA A 52 11.60 8.29 23.17
CA ALA A 52 10.38 9.06 23.41
C ALA A 52 9.46 9.08 22.17
N LEU A 53 10.04 9.29 20.98
CA LEU A 53 9.32 9.23 19.71
C LEU A 53 8.75 7.84 19.41
N ASN A 54 9.47 6.77 19.76
CA ASN A 54 8.98 5.39 19.66
C ASN A 54 7.75 5.15 20.56
N GLY A 55 7.78 5.68 21.80
CA GLY A 55 6.63 5.65 22.71
C GLY A 55 5.39 6.32 22.10
N LEU A 56 5.56 7.51 21.52
CA LEU A 56 4.48 8.22 20.81
C LEU A 56 3.99 7.46 19.58
N GLU A 57 4.88 6.91 18.76
CA GLU A 57 4.52 6.08 17.59
C GLU A 57 3.67 4.87 18.00
N ARG A 58 4.02 4.20 19.10
CA ARG A 58 3.25 3.06 19.64
C ARG A 58 1.87 3.49 20.14
N ALA A 59 1.78 4.59 20.88
CA ALA A 59 0.50 5.11 21.35
C ALA A 59 -0.42 5.45 20.17
N GLN A 60 0.14 6.07 19.13
CA GLN A 60 -0.56 6.42 17.91
C GLN A 60 -1.06 5.18 17.15
N LEU A 61 -0.26 4.12 17.09
CA LEU A 61 -0.66 2.86 16.48
C LEU A 61 -1.85 2.21 17.19
N LEU A 62 -1.92 2.30 18.52
CA LEU A 62 -3.07 1.82 19.29
C LEU A 62 -4.34 2.58 18.94
N THR A 63 -4.26 3.90 18.76
CA THR A 63 -5.39 4.73 18.30
C THR A 63 -5.87 4.31 16.92
N VAL A 64 -4.96 4.17 15.95
CA VAL A 64 -5.29 3.67 14.60
C VAL A 64 -5.98 2.31 14.69
N ASN A 65 -5.44 1.37 15.47
CA ASN A 65 -6.00 0.02 15.60
C ASN A 65 -7.42 0.02 16.21
N LYS A 66 -7.72 0.95 17.13
CA LYS A 66 -9.08 1.10 17.67
C LYS A 66 -10.06 1.57 16.59
N LEU A 67 -9.67 2.57 15.79
CA LEU A 67 -10.52 3.11 14.73
C LEU A 67 -10.80 2.09 13.62
N LEU A 68 -9.85 1.21 13.30
CA LEU A 68 -10.02 0.18 12.28
C LEU A 68 -11.22 -0.75 12.56
N LYS A 69 -11.48 -1.06 13.83
CA LYS A 69 -12.58 -1.95 14.24
C LYS A 69 -13.97 -1.42 13.87
N ALA A 70 -14.09 -0.13 13.59
CA ALA A 70 -15.35 0.46 13.14
C ALA A 70 -15.62 0.24 11.65
N PHE A 71 -14.66 -0.32 10.89
CA PHE A 71 -14.81 -0.61 9.46
C PHE A 71 -15.05 -2.11 9.27
N PRO A 72 -16.23 -2.55 8.79
CA PRO A 72 -16.55 -3.97 8.62
C PRO A 72 -15.53 -4.74 7.77
N ILE A 73 -15.01 -4.11 6.71
CA ILE A 73 -13.96 -4.67 5.85
C ILE A 73 -12.64 -5.01 6.58
N TRP A 74 -12.39 -4.38 7.73
CA TRP A 74 -11.21 -4.68 8.53
C TRP A 74 -11.25 -6.12 9.05
N ASP A 75 -12.30 -6.47 9.79
CA ASP A 75 -12.46 -7.83 10.33
C ASP A 75 -12.92 -8.83 9.26
N GLY A 76 -13.68 -8.38 8.25
CA GLY A 76 -14.19 -9.24 7.17
C GLY A 76 -13.13 -9.69 6.16
N PHE A 77 -12.04 -8.93 5.97
CA PHE A 77 -11.02 -9.27 4.97
C PHE A 77 -9.61 -8.83 5.38
N LEU A 78 -9.37 -7.54 5.57
CA LEU A 78 -8.02 -6.96 5.62
C LEU A 78 -7.15 -7.55 6.74
N LYS A 79 -7.73 -7.80 7.92
CA LYS A 79 -7.03 -8.37 9.07
C LYS A 79 -6.56 -9.81 8.83
N GLY A 80 -7.26 -10.56 7.99
CA GLY A 80 -6.91 -11.93 7.60
C GLY A 80 -5.79 -12.00 6.54
N VAL A 81 -5.52 -10.90 5.83
CA VAL A 81 -4.53 -10.90 4.76
C VAL A 81 -3.11 -10.85 5.34
N LYS A 82 -2.37 -11.97 5.18
CA LYS A 82 -0.97 -12.07 5.59
C LYS A 82 -0.12 -10.98 4.94
N GLY A 83 0.52 -10.16 5.77
CA GLY A 83 1.34 -9.01 5.36
C GLY A 83 0.64 -7.65 5.47
N ILE A 84 -0.63 -7.61 5.88
CA ILE A 84 -1.36 -6.39 6.24
C ILE A 84 -1.47 -6.30 7.77
N GLY A 85 -0.79 -5.30 8.33
CA GLY A 85 -0.97 -4.91 9.74
C GLY A 85 -1.85 -3.66 9.88
N PRO A 86 -2.15 -3.23 11.12
CA PRO A 86 -3.00 -2.08 11.40
C PRO A 86 -2.57 -0.80 10.67
N THR A 87 -1.27 -0.54 10.55
CA THR A 87 -0.78 0.64 9.83
C THR A 87 -1.19 0.62 8.36
N MET A 88 -1.05 -0.52 7.69
CA MET A 88 -1.36 -0.65 6.27
C MET A 88 -2.86 -0.69 6.01
N GLY A 89 -3.61 -1.38 6.88
CA GLY A 89 -5.07 -1.31 6.90
C GLY A 89 -5.56 0.13 7.07
N GLY A 90 -4.94 0.88 7.99
CA GLY A 90 -5.22 2.30 8.22
C GLY A 90 -5.02 3.14 6.98
N VAL A 91 -3.90 2.97 6.26
CA VAL A 91 -3.67 3.67 4.99
C VAL A 91 -4.75 3.35 3.96
N ILE A 92 -5.08 2.07 3.78
CA ILE A 92 -6.08 1.64 2.80
C ILE A 92 -7.43 2.27 3.10
N LEU A 93 -7.90 2.16 4.35
CA LEU A 93 -9.23 2.62 4.76
C LEU A 93 -9.32 4.15 4.87
N ALA A 94 -8.22 4.84 5.20
CA ALA A 94 -8.16 6.29 5.25
C ALA A 94 -8.22 6.94 3.86
N GLU A 95 -7.61 6.31 2.86
CA GLU A 95 -7.41 6.92 1.54
C GLU A 95 -8.45 6.44 0.52
N TYR A 96 -8.85 5.18 0.54
CA TYR A 96 -9.89 4.68 -0.36
C TYR A 96 -11.30 4.96 0.16
N ASP A 97 -12.18 5.30 -0.78
CA ASP A 97 -13.62 5.32 -0.57
C ASP A 97 -14.30 4.36 -1.54
N ILE A 98 -14.78 3.23 -1.02
CA ILE A 98 -15.41 2.20 -1.83
C ILE A 98 -16.76 2.64 -2.40
N SER A 99 -17.44 3.59 -1.74
CA SER A 99 -18.73 4.12 -2.22
C SER A 99 -18.59 4.91 -3.53
N ILE A 100 -17.41 5.51 -3.75
CA ILE A 100 -17.08 6.29 -4.95
C ILE A 100 -16.48 5.39 -6.04
N ALA A 101 -15.74 4.36 -5.63
CA ALA A 101 -15.11 3.42 -6.55
C ALA A 101 -16.09 2.37 -7.08
N GLU A 102 -16.86 2.74 -8.10
CA GLU A 102 -17.79 1.83 -8.82
C GLU A 102 -17.11 0.66 -9.54
N ASN A 103 -15.80 0.74 -9.80
CA ASN A 103 -15.02 -0.33 -10.40
C ASN A 103 -13.58 -0.34 -9.87
N VAL A 104 -12.93 -1.49 -9.99
CA VAL A 104 -11.54 -1.69 -9.55
C VAL A 104 -10.56 -0.76 -10.28
N SER A 105 -10.84 -0.39 -11.53
CA SER A 105 -9.98 0.52 -12.32
C SER A 105 -9.90 1.92 -11.70
N LYS A 106 -11.00 2.43 -11.09
CA LYS A 106 -10.97 3.68 -10.31
C LYS A 106 -10.02 3.55 -9.11
N MET A 107 -10.04 2.43 -8.38
CA MET A 107 -9.10 2.19 -7.27
C MET A 107 -7.65 2.08 -7.74
N TRP A 108 -7.39 1.37 -8.83
CA TRP A 108 -6.05 1.29 -9.41
C TRP A 108 -5.55 2.67 -9.86
N ARG A 109 -6.37 3.47 -10.54
CA ARG A 109 -5.98 4.81 -10.96
C ARG A 109 -5.69 5.71 -9.77
N PHE A 110 -6.59 5.76 -8.79
CA PHE A 110 -6.39 6.56 -7.59
C PHE A 110 -5.14 6.15 -6.78
N GLY A 111 -4.83 4.85 -6.71
CA GLY A 111 -3.60 4.34 -6.09
C GLY A 111 -2.34 4.49 -6.94
N GLY A 112 -2.43 5.05 -8.14
CA GLY A 112 -1.29 5.22 -9.06
C GLY A 112 -0.80 3.92 -9.70
N LEU A 113 -1.72 2.96 -9.88
CA LEU A 113 -1.57 1.67 -10.54
C LEU A 113 -2.17 1.59 -11.95
N ALA A 114 -2.80 2.66 -12.42
CA ALA A 114 -3.29 2.76 -13.79
C ALA A 114 -2.16 2.67 -14.82
N VAL A 115 -2.53 2.10 -15.97
CA VAL A 115 -1.73 2.07 -17.19
C VAL A 115 -2.51 2.83 -18.27
N ASN A 116 -1.78 3.52 -19.12
CA ASN A 116 -2.30 4.16 -20.33
C ASN A 116 -2.72 3.08 -21.35
N SER A 117 -3.39 3.50 -22.42
CA SER A 117 -3.81 2.63 -23.52
C SER A 117 -2.65 1.91 -24.22
N ASP A 118 -1.45 2.49 -24.20
CA ASP A 118 -0.21 1.90 -24.73
C ASP A 118 0.43 0.86 -23.78
N GLY A 119 -0.21 0.56 -22.65
CA GLY A 119 0.28 -0.37 -21.63
C GLY A 119 1.38 0.21 -20.73
N THR A 120 1.74 1.49 -20.87
CA THR A 120 2.74 2.15 -20.01
C THR A 120 2.10 2.70 -18.74
N ALA A 121 2.87 2.76 -17.64
CA ALA A 121 2.38 3.38 -16.41
C ALA A 121 2.20 4.89 -16.57
N GLU A 122 1.15 5.46 -15.97
CA GLU A 122 0.94 6.91 -15.93
C GLU A 122 2.17 7.62 -15.31
N LYS A 123 2.78 8.54 -16.08
CA LYS A 123 3.96 9.31 -15.66
C LYS A 123 3.54 10.67 -15.10
N ARG A 124 4.32 11.18 -14.15
CA ARG A 124 4.16 12.56 -13.67
C ARG A 124 4.60 13.52 -14.79
N LYS A 125 3.80 14.55 -15.04
CA LYS A 125 4.15 15.65 -15.94
C LYS A 125 4.36 16.91 -15.11
N LYS A 126 5.46 17.61 -15.35
CA LYS A 126 5.82 18.82 -14.62
C LYS A 126 4.76 19.90 -14.89
N GLY A 127 4.24 20.52 -13.84
CA GLY A 127 3.20 21.56 -13.95
C GLY A 127 1.76 21.03 -13.95
N GLU A 128 1.54 19.72 -14.06
CA GLU A 128 0.20 19.13 -14.03
C GLU A 128 -0.15 18.57 -12.63
N LYS A 129 -1.44 18.62 -12.28
CA LYS A 129 -1.95 17.94 -11.09
C LYS A 129 -1.83 16.43 -11.26
N LEU A 130 -1.49 15.73 -10.18
CA LEU A 130 -1.42 14.26 -10.20
C LEU A 130 -2.81 13.65 -10.33
N ALA A 131 -2.96 12.67 -11.21
CA ALA A 131 -4.19 11.88 -11.35
C ALA A 131 -4.40 10.85 -10.22
N TYR A 132 -3.44 10.73 -9.30
CA TYR A 132 -3.41 9.71 -8.26
C TYR A 132 -2.91 10.27 -6.93
N ASN A 133 -3.23 9.58 -5.85
CA ASN A 133 -2.74 9.87 -4.50
C ASN A 133 -1.30 9.37 -4.34
N SER A 134 -0.35 10.30 -4.25
CA SER A 134 1.09 9.99 -4.21
C SER A 134 1.52 9.28 -2.92
N PHE A 135 0.86 9.56 -1.80
CA PHE A 135 1.09 8.90 -0.53
C PHE A 135 0.64 7.45 -0.61
N LEU A 136 -0.61 7.23 -1.03
CA LEU A 136 -1.18 5.90 -1.17
C LEU A 136 -0.34 5.02 -2.12
N LYS A 137 0.06 5.56 -3.28
CA LYS A 137 0.97 4.86 -4.22
C LYS A 137 2.27 4.42 -3.55
N SER A 138 2.88 5.32 -2.78
CA SER A 138 4.14 5.02 -2.07
C SER A 138 3.95 3.92 -1.02
N LYS A 139 2.82 3.90 -0.31
CA LYS A 139 2.52 2.85 0.68
C LYS A 139 2.19 1.52 0.02
N LEU A 140 1.39 1.52 -1.05
CA LEU A 140 1.03 0.31 -1.81
C LEU A 140 2.26 -0.36 -2.45
N LEU A 141 3.10 0.40 -3.16
CA LEU A 141 4.23 -0.18 -3.89
C LEU A 141 5.51 -0.28 -3.06
N GLY A 142 5.76 0.67 -2.15
CA GLY A 142 6.99 0.74 -1.38
C GLY A 142 6.94 0.08 0.00
N VAL A 143 5.74 -0.18 0.54
CA VAL A 143 5.58 -0.82 1.86
C VAL A 143 4.82 -2.14 1.75
N LEU A 144 3.60 -2.13 1.20
CA LEU A 144 2.76 -3.33 1.07
C LEU A 144 3.38 -4.37 0.14
N GLY A 145 3.84 -3.96 -1.05
CA GLY A 145 4.50 -4.88 -2.00
C GLY A 145 5.66 -5.67 -1.37
N PRO A 146 6.69 -5.00 -0.82
CA PRO A 146 7.76 -5.68 -0.09
C PRO A 146 7.28 -6.48 1.13
N SER A 147 6.26 -6.01 1.86
CA SER A 147 5.65 -6.77 2.97
C SER A 147 5.18 -8.15 2.51
N PHE A 148 4.41 -8.20 1.42
CA PHE A 148 3.90 -9.46 0.86
C PHE A 148 5.01 -10.43 0.46
N LEU A 149 6.10 -9.93 -0.12
CA LEU A 149 7.24 -10.77 -0.48
C LEU A 149 7.97 -11.32 0.75
N LYS A 150 8.22 -10.47 1.75
CA LYS A 150 8.98 -10.85 2.96
C LYS A 150 8.23 -11.84 3.84
N CYS A 151 6.92 -11.72 3.93
CA CYS A 151 6.10 -12.63 4.73
C CYS A 151 5.60 -13.85 3.96
N SER A 152 5.94 -13.99 2.67
CA SER A 152 5.37 -15.02 1.79
C SER A 152 3.85 -15.05 1.89
N SER A 153 3.23 -13.89 1.60
CA SER A 153 1.77 -13.77 1.48
C SER A 153 1.27 -14.64 0.32
N PRO A 154 0.01 -15.14 0.35
CA PRO A 154 -0.58 -15.80 -0.81
C PRO A 154 -0.48 -14.98 -2.11
N TYR A 155 -0.46 -13.64 -2.00
CA TYR A 155 -0.26 -12.76 -3.15
C TYR A 155 1.11 -12.89 -3.83
N ARG A 156 2.12 -13.49 -3.16
CA ARG A 156 3.46 -13.68 -3.71
C ARG A 156 3.43 -14.54 -4.99
N ASP A 157 2.48 -15.45 -5.12
CA ASP A 157 2.35 -16.29 -6.31
C ASP A 157 2.08 -15.46 -7.57
N PHE A 158 1.28 -14.40 -7.46
CA PHE A 158 1.08 -13.46 -8.58
C PHE A 158 2.38 -12.75 -8.96
N TYR A 159 3.22 -12.43 -7.98
CA TYR A 159 4.52 -11.82 -8.24
C TYR A 159 5.45 -12.82 -8.96
N ASP A 160 5.62 -14.02 -8.42
CA ASP A 160 6.55 -15.02 -8.95
C ASP A 160 6.15 -15.47 -10.36
N ASN A 161 4.86 -15.79 -10.58
CA ASN A 161 4.33 -16.18 -11.88
C ASN A 161 4.46 -15.04 -12.92
N TYR A 162 4.18 -13.80 -12.52
CA TYR A 162 4.32 -12.65 -13.42
C TYR A 162 5.79 -12.39 -13.76
N LYS A 163 6.69 -12.44 -12.77
CA LYS A 163 8.13 -12.24 -13.00
C LYS A 163 8.68 -13.31 -13.92
N HIS A 164 8.35 -14.58 -13.69
CA HIS A 164 8.74 -15.69 -14.56
C HIS A 164 8.29 -15.45 -16.01
N ARG A 165 7.02 -15.07 -16.21
CA ARG A 165 6.50 -14.73 -17.53
C ARG A 165 7.23 -13.57 -18.20
N LEU A 166 7.59 -12.53 -17.45
CA LEU A 166 8.36 -11.40 -18.00
C LEU A 166 9.76 -11.81 -18.42
N ILE A 167 10.40 -12.72 -17.66
CA ILE A 167 11.70 -13.29 -18.01
C ILE A 167 11.59 -14.11 -19.29
N SER A 168 10.61 -15.01 -19.39
CA SER A 168 10.40 -15.84 -20.59
C SER A 168 10.10 -15.02 -21.85
N LYS A 169 9.47 -13.86 -21.70
CA LYS A 169 9.17 -12.93 -22.81
C LYS A 169 10.31 -11.94 -23.09
N GLU A 170 11.43 -12.06 -22.39
CA GLU A 170 12.55 -11.11 -22.43
C GLU A 170 12.12 -9.65 -22.24
N TRP A 171 11.04 -9.45 -21.46
CA TRP A 171 10.44 -8.15 -21.28
C TRP A 171 11.17 -7.34 -20.20
N GLY A 172 11.33 -6.04 -20.44
CA GLY A 172 11.90 -5.11 -19.49
C GLY A 172 13.41 -4.92 -19.64
N LYS A 173 13.88 -3.74 -19.20
CA LYS A 173 15.26 -3.27 -19.39
C LYS A 173 16.28 -3.90 -18.44
N SER A 174 15.82 -4.43 -17.31
CA SER A 174 16.65 -5.01 -16.25
C SER A 174 15.80 -5.89 -15.34
N ASP A 175 16.45 -6.71 -14.50
CA ASP A 175 15.73 -7.49 -13.48
C ASP A 175 14.96 -6.57 -12.51
N GLY A 176 15.53 -5.43 -12.14
CA GLY A 176 14.85 -4.42 -11.32
C GLY A 176 13.58 -3.87 -11.99
N HIS A 177 13.59 -3.67 -13.31
CA HIS A 177 12.39 -3.26 -14.04
C HIS A 177 11.31 -4.36 -14.00
N ARG A 178 11.69 -5.63 -14.20
CA ARG A 178 10.78 -6.79 -14.09
C ARG A 178 10.24 -6.95 -12.68
N HIS A 179 11.08 -6.81 -11.66
CA HIS A 179 10.71 -6.84 -10.25
C HIS A 179 9.65 -5.78 -9.93
N ASN A 180 9.87 -4.52 -10.32
CA ASN A 180 8.93 -3.43 -10.09
C ASN A 180 7.59 -3.62 -10.83
N ALA A 181 7.64 -4.13 -12.06
CA ALA A 181 6.42 -4.48 -12.81
C ALA A 181 5.65 -5.63 -12.14
N SER A 182 6.35 -6.62 -11.59
CA SER A 182 5.76 -7.77 -10.90
C SER A 182 5.15 -7.36 -9.55
N ILE A 183 5.82 -6.49 -8.78
CA ILE A 183 5.22 -5.90 -7.55
C ILE A 183 3.93 -5.16 -7.90
N ARG A 184 3.96 -4.32 -8.95
CA ARG A 184 2.77 -3.59 -9.39
C ARG A 184 1.64 -4.55 -9.75
N TYR A 185 1.92 -5.64 -10.47
CA TYR A 185 0.92 -6.64 -10.83
C TYR A 185 0.32 -7.33 -9.60
N MET A 186 1.17 -7.82 -8.69
CA MET A 186 0.74 -8.42 -7.43
C MET A 186 -0.18 -7.50 -6.61
N VAL A 187 0.21 -6.24 -6.44
CA VAL A 187 -0.59 -5.25 -5.70
C VAL A 187 -1.92 -4.96 -6.42
N LYS A 188 -1.96 -4.99 -7.76
CA LYS A 188 -3.22 -4.88 -8.50
C LYS A 188 -4.16 -6.05 -8.22
N MET A 189 -3.65 -7.27 -8.10
CA MET A 189 -4.47 -8.46 -7.77
C MET A 189 -5.04 -8.34 -6.35
N PHE A 190 -4.24 -7.92 -5.38
CA PHE A 190 -4.74 -7.62 -4.04
C PHE A 190 -5.86 -6.55 -4.04
N ILE A 191 -5.68 -5.45 -4.78
CA ILE A 191 -6.70 -4.39 -4.86
C ILE A 191 -7.98 -4.89 -5.53
N LYS A 192 -7.88 -5.86 -6.46
CA LYS A 192 -9.04 -6.50 -7.08
C LYS A 192 -9.87 -7.24 -6.03
N ASP A 193 -9.23 -8.09 -5.23
CA ASP A 193 -9.92 -8.85 -4.19
C ASP A 193 -10.49 -7.91 -3.12
N LEU A 194 -9.70 -6.92 -2.68
CA LEU A 194 -10.16 -5.87 -1.78
C LEU A 194 -11.42 -5.16 -2.30
N TYR A 195 -11.46 -4.83 -3.60
CA TYR A 195 -12.62 -4.17 -4.20
C TYR A 195 -13.86 -5.07 -4.15
N VAL A 196 -13.72 -6.35 -4.48
CA VAL A 196 -14.82 -7.33 -4.46
C VAL A 196 -15.33 -7.48 -3.02
N GLU A 197 -14.45 -7.84 -2.10
CA GLU A 197 -14.81 -8.09 -0.70
C GLU A 197 -15.42 -6.85 -0.04
N TRP A 198 -14.84 -5.67 -0.25
CA TRP A 198 -15.34 -4.45 0.35
C TRP A 198 -16.70 -4.04 -0.19
N ARG A 199 -16.95 -4.18 -1.49
CA ARG A 199 -18.29 -3.89 -2.03
C ARG A 199 -19.32 -4.90 -1.57
N THR A 200 -18.98 -6.18 -1.54
CA THR A 200 -19.86 -7.25 -1.02
C THR A 200 -20.26 -6.98 0.43
N ILE A 201 -19.30 -6.68 1.30
CA ILE A 201 -19.55 -6.39 2.72
C ILE A 201 -20.44 -5.15 2.91
N GLU A 202 -20.28 -4.13 2.08
CA GLU A 202 -21.07 -2.89 2.14
C GLU A 202 -22.41 -3.01 1.37
N GLY A 203 -22.74 -4.17 0.81
CA GLY A 203 -23.96 -4.38 0.01
C GLY A 203 -23.99 -3.60 -1.30
N LEU A 204 -22.83 -3.18 -1.81
CA LEU A 204 -22.69 -2.41 -3.04
C LEU A 204 -22.54 -3.34 -4.24
N THR A 205 -23.11 -2.97 -5.39
CA THR A 205 -23.00 -3.77 -6.62
C THR A 205 -21.55 -3.98 -7.03
N VAL A 206 -21.10 -5.23 -7.13
CA VAL A 206 -19.78 -5.59 -7.64
C VAL A 206 -19.85 -5.62 -9.16
N ARG A 207 -19.24 -4.64 -9.84
CA ARG A 207 -19.10 -4.71 -11.30
C ARG A 207 -18.21 -5.90 -11.71
N PRO A 208 -18.58 -6.64 -12.77
CA PRO A 208 -17.75 -7.70 -13.31
C PRO A 208 -16.41 -7.14 -13.84
N PRO A 209 -15.38 -7.99 -13.97
CA PRO A 209 -14.10 -7.60 -14.53
C PRO A 209 -14.22 -6.93 -15.91
N TYR A 210 -13.38 -5.94 -16.17
CA TYR A 210 -13.32 -5.24 -17.47
C TYR A 210 -13.19 -6.19 -18.68
N ALA A 211 -12.50 -7.33 -18.51
CA ALA A 211 -12.34 -8.34 -19.55
C ALA A 211 -13.66 -9.04 -19.92
N GLU A 212 -14.57 -9.19 -18.97
CA GLU A 212 -15.90 -9.74 -19.18
C GLU A 212 -16.83 -8.66 -19.76
N GLU A 213 -16.80 -7.45 -19.20
CA GLU A 213 -17.71 -6.34 -19.60
C GLU A 213 -17.41 -5.77 -21.01
N TYR A 214 -16.13 -5.70 -21.43
CA TYR A 214 -15.74 -5.03 -22.67
C TYR A 214 -14.99 -5.91 -23.68
N LEU A 215 -14.46 -7.08 -23.28
CA LEU A 215 -13.69 -7.97 -24.17
C LEU A 215 -14.35 -9.34 -24.39
N GLY A 216 -15.48 -9.63 -23.73
CA GLY A 216 -16.22 -10.89 -23.88
C GLY A 216 -15.44 -12.13 -23.45
N LYS A 217 -14.37 -11.98 -22.65
CA LYS A 217 -13.54 -13.11 -22.19
C LYS A 217 -13.93 -13.48 -20.77
N VAL A 218 -14.81 -14.46 -20.63
CA VAL A 218 -15.10 -15.11 -19.35
C VAL A 218 -13.93 -16.03 -19.02
N HIS A 219 -13.24 -15.76 -17.90
CA HIS A 219 -12.31 -16.73 -17.37
C HIS A 219 -13.12 -17.80 -16.66
N ALA A 220 -13.11 -19.03 -17.19
CA ALA A 220 -13.72 -20.18 -16.52
C ALA A 220 -13.19 -20.25 -15.08
N THR A 221 -14.09 -20.09 -14.12
CA THR A 221 -13.82 -20.43 -12.73
C THR A 221 -13.50 -21.92 -12.70
N ALA A 222 -12.36 -22.29 -12.12
CA ALA A 222 -12.12 -23.69 -11.81
C ALA A 222 -13.20 -24.10 -10.80
N GLU A 223 -14.13 -24.96 -11.25
CA GLU A 223 -15.07 -25.65 -10.38
C GLU A 223 -14.26 -26.56 -9.44
N GLU A 224 -14.62 -26.55 -8.16
CA GLU A 224 -14.05 -27.37 -7.08
C GLU A 224 -14.27 -28.87 -7.29
#